data_AF-A0A1V5IF69-F1
#
_entry.id   AF-A0A1V5IF69-F1
#
_cell.length_a   1.000
_cell.length_b   1.000
_cell.length_c   1.000
_cell.angle_alpha   90.00
_cell.angle_beta   90.00
_cell.angle_gamma   90.00
#
_symmetry.space_group_name_H-M   'P 1'
#
loop_
_entity.id
_entity.type
_entity.pdbx_description
1 polymer ?
#
loop_
_entity_poly.entity_id
_entity_poly.type
_entity_poly.pdbx_seq_one_letter_code
_entity_poly.pdbx_strand_id
1 'polypeptide(L)'
;MTKKSLVIVVIALLAVFLLSSGCVSYIHSFFPAASYPEIEPQRGVTLPAVPDYSFPYEDFLVTLSSDVDPEVYAGAQSAEKGVRIYDTSIGDDEWRSGLYKAMTLDPAQDTFFDNLTGEFSQVRATYDLDSDEYLELMAVFVQSLSYRNQNLSSPKYPIETYRDREGDCDDKSMLLAGLLAHEGYNVSLLYFGPEQHMAVGVACQEMGYHDTGYAYIETTRVSFVGIGAGSLEGNITISSYPLVIPIGNGISTYRRCNETLAINDELSDISAHLEILATDLRGRESLLLSRRSDLETMDRQLEVMLAEGDYFRYNQMVSEYNTRVREYNQDLEAYQAISDEYSRLAERYNYIISHEHDRKGTYRYLFGEQ
;
A
#
# COMPACT_ATOMS: atom_id res chain seq x y z
N MET A 1 34.01 -67.68 0.18
CA MET A 1 32.88 -66.72 0.20
C MET A 1 31.64 -67.38 -0.35
N THR A 2 30.51 -67.29 0.34
CA THR A 2 29.22 -67.74 -0.21
C THR A 2 28.78 -66.79 -1.33
N LYS A 3 27.97 -67.24 -2.30
CA LYS A 3 27.45 -66.39 -3.39
C LYS A 3 26.82 -65.09 -2.87
N LYS A 4 26.19 -65.12 -1.69
CA LYS A 4 25.61 -63.94 -1.03
C LYS A 4 26.68 -62.92 -0.59
N SER A 5 27.79 -63.38 0.00
CA SER A 5 28.89 -62.48 0.39
C SER A 5 29.59 -61.87 -0.82
N LEU A 6 29.66 -62.56 -1.96
CA LEU A 6 30.24 -62.02 -3.20
C LEU A 6 29.37 -60.90 -3.78
N VAL A 7 28.04 -61.07 -3.79
CA VAL A 7 27.10 -60.05 -4.29
C VAL A 7 27.16 -58.78 -3.44
N ILE A 8 27.21 -58.90 -2.11
CA ILE A 8 27.28 -57.74 -1.21
C ILE A 8 28.59 -56.97 -1.42
N VAL A 9 29.71 -57.69 -1.57
CA VAL A 9 31.03 -57.06 -1.82
C VAL A 9 31.05 -56.36 -3.18
N VAL A 10 30.43 -56.94 -4.22
CA VAL A 10 30.33 -56.33 -5.54
C VAL A 10 29.45 -55.08 -5.51
N ILE A 11 28.32 -55.08 -4.79
CA ILE A 11 27.47 -53.90 -4.62
C ILE A 11 28.20 -52.79 -3.85
N ALA A 12 28.92 -53.15 -2.78
CA ALA A 12 29.71 -52.18 -2.01
C ALA A 12 30.85 -51.57 -2.85
N LEU A 13 31.53 -52.38 -3.67
CA LEU A 13 32.56 -51.89 -4.59
C LEU A 13 31.98 -51.00 -5.69
N LEU A 14 30.80 -51.32 -6.23
CA LEU A 14 30.08 -50.47 -7.18
C LEU A 14 29.67 -49.13 -6.56
N ALA A 15 29.19 -49.12 -5.32
CA ALA A 15 28.85 -47.88 -4.61
C ALA A 15 30.09 -47.01 -4.37
N VAL A 16 31.23 -47.60 -3.98
CA VAL A 16 32.50 -46.89 -3.84
C VAL A 16 33.00 -46.35 -5.17
N PHE A 17 32.85 -47.12 -6.27
CA PHE A 17 33.27 -46.70 -7.61
C PHE A 17 32.42 -45.53 -8.14
N LEU A 18 31.11 -45.55 -7.87
CA LEU A 18 30.19 -44.45 -8.18
C LEU A 18 30.56 -43.18 -7.41
N LEU A 19 30.90 -43.30 -6.12
CA LEU A 19 31.36 -42.18 -5.29
C LEU A 19 32.73 -41.63 -5.71
N SER A 20 33.65 -42.46 -6.22
CA SER A 20 34.99 -42.02 -6.65
C SER A 20 35.06 -41.49 -8.08
N SER A 21 34.04 -41.71 -8.90
CA SER A 21 34.03 -41.37 -10.34
C SER A 21 33.67 -39.90 -10.66
N GLY A 22 33.47 -39.06 -9.63
CA GLY A 22 33.06 -37.66 -9.84
C GLY A 22 31.59 -37.52 -10.31
N CYS A 23 30.82 -38.61 -10.37
CA CYS A 23 29.38 -38.60 -10.64
C CYS A 23 28.54 -38.04 -9.48
N VAL A 24 29.15 -37.43 -8.46
CA VAL A 24 28.44 -36.76 -7.35
C VAL A 24 27.62 -35.56 -7.86
N SER A 25 28.04 -34.95 -8.98
CA SER A 25 27.27 -33.90 -9.65
C SER A 25 25.91 -34.36 -10.18
N TYR A 26 25.72 -35.66 -10.47
CA TYR A 26 24.42 -36.23 -10.84
C TYR A 26 23.54 -36.54 -9.63
N ILE A 27 24.10 -36.56 -8.42
CA ILE A 27 23.35 -36.77 -7.17
C ILE A 27 22.65 -35.46 -6.74
N HIS A 28 23.20 -34.29 -7.11
CA HIS A 28 22.52 -33.00 -6.95
C HIS A 28 21.16 -32.95 -7.64
N SER A 29 20.93 -33.74 -8.70
CA SER A 29 19.63 -33.80 -9.38
C SER A 29 18.56 -34.61 -8.65
N PHE A 30 18.90 -35.33 -7.57
CA PHE A 30 17.96 -36.18 -6.82
C PHE A 30 17.52 -35.59 -5.47
N PHE A 31 18.19 -34.54 -4.98
CA PHE A 31 17.83 -33.87 -3.73
C PHE A 31 17.49 -32.40 -4.01
N PRO A 32 16.42 -31.86 -3.40
CA PRO A 32 16.07 -30.47 -3.60
C PRO A 32 17.20 -29.56 -3.06
N ALA A 33 17.46 -28.46 -3.75
CA ALA A 33 18.47 -27.47 -3.33
C ALA A 33 18.12 -26.84 -1.96
N ALA A 34 16.83 -26.71 -1.67
CA ALA A 34 16.31 -26.26 -0.39
C ALA A 34 14.97 -26.96 -0.05
N SER A 35 14.67 -27.11 1.24
CA SER A 35 13.33 -27.45 1.74
C SER A 35 12.67 -26.20 2.28
N TYR A 36 11.43 -26.00 1.85
CA TYR A 36 10.57 -24.90 2.26
C TYR A 36 9.62 -25.35 3.37
N PRO A 37 9.07 -24.41 4.14
CA PRO A 37 8.08 -24.74 5.16
C PRO A 37 6.74 -25.12 4.54
N GLU A 38 5.96 -25.91 5.28
CA GLU A 38 4.62 -26.36 4.92
C GLU A 38 3.77 -26.39 6.19
N ILE A 39 2.47 -26.12 6.05
CA ILE A 39 1.50 -26.22 7.13
C ILE A 39 1.16 -27.69 7.36
N GLU A 40 1.36 -28.16 8.59
CA GLU A 40 0.81 -29.43 9.05
C GLU A 40 -0.40 -29.17 9.95
N PRO A 41 -1.65 -29.42 9.50
CA PRO A 41 -2.84 -29.18 10.31
C PRO A 41 -2.83 -29.93 11.65
N GLN A 42 -3.19 -29.24 12.73
CA GLN A 42 -3.20 -29.81 14.07
C GLN A 42 -4.59 -30.31 14.47
N ARG A 43 -4.69 -31.63 14.67
CA ARG A 43 -5.97 -32.28 14.98
C ARG A 43 -6.58 -31.87 16.31
N GLY A 44 -7.89 -31.68 16.32
CA GLY A 44 -8.69 -31.49 17.53
C GLY A 44 -8.54 -30.11 18.16
N VAL A 45 -7.98 -29.15 17.43
CA VAL A 45 -7.97 -27.74 17.83
C VAL A 45 -9.35 -27.13 17.59
N THR A 46 -9.78 -26.27 18.50
CA THR A 46 -10.99 -25.48 18.36
C THR A 46 -10.64 -24.01 18.50
N LEU A 47 -11.23 -23.15 17.68
CA LEU A 47 -11.08 -21.71 17.78
C LEU A 47 -12.41 -21.04 18.17
N PRO A 48 -12.39 -19.95 18.95
CA PRO A 48 -13.55 -19.10 19.07
C PRO A 48 -13.87 -18.43 17.73
N ALA A 49 -15.13 -18.11 17.47
CA ALA A 49 -15.53 -17.36 16.28
C ALA A 49 -14.72 -16.06 16.14
N VAL A 50 -14.36 -15.69 14.90
CA VAL A 50 -13.76 -14.37 14.62
C VAL A 50 -14.86 -13.32 14.66
N PRO A 51 -14.63 -12.11 15.19
CA PRO A 51 -15.52 -10.99 14.92
C PRO A 51 -15.50 -10.63 13.43
N ASP A 52 -16.64 -10.14 12.93
CA ASP A 52 -16.77 -9.67 11.54
C ASP A 52 -15.74 -8.58 11.19
N TYR A 53 -15.27 -8.59 9.94
CA TYR A 53 -14.50 -7.49 9.36
C TYR A 53 -15.45 -6.48 8.77
N SER A 54 -15.14 -5.20 8.94
CA SER A 54 -15.92 -4.12 8.33
C SER A 54 -15.00 -3.01 7.88
N PHE A 55 -15.15 -2.60 6.62
CA PHE A 55 -14.31 -1.58 5.99
C PHE A 55 -15.11 -0.87 4.89
N PRO A 56 -14.83 0.42 4.64
CA PRO A 56 -15.47 1.16 3.55
C PRO A 56 -14.89 0.73 2.21
N TYR A 57 -15.74 0.65 1.19
CA TYR A 57 -15.33 0.45 -0.20
C TYR A 57 -16.33 1.15 -1.11
N GLU A 58 -15.83 1.98 -2.03
CA GLU A 58 -16.65 2.94 -2.77
C GLU A 58 -17.61 3.72 -1.84
N ASP A 59 -18.90 3.77 -2.13
CA ASP A 59 -19.92 4.46 -1.34
C ASP A 59 -20.66 3.55 -0.34
N PHE A 60 -20.15 2.34 -0.09
CA PHE A 60 -20.78 1.36 0.80
C PHE A 60 -19.82 0.75 1.82
N LEU A 61 -20.41 0.04 2.79
CA LEU A 61 -19.67 -0.66 3.83
C LEU A 61 -19.70 -2.16 3.53
N VAL A 62 -18.52 -2.78 3.49
CA VAL A 62 -18.39 -4.22 3.31
C VAL A 62 -18.35 -4.89 4.68
N THR A 63 -18.92 -6.08 4.79
CA THR A 63 -18.79 -6.93 5.98
C THR A 63 -18.47 -8.35 5.57
N LEU A 64 -17.41 -8.91 6.15
CA LEU A 64 -16.94 -10.28 5.89
C LEU A 64 -16.92 -11.06 7.20
N SER A 65 -17.25 -12.35 7.13
CA SER A 65 -17.47 -13.21 8.30
C SER A 65 -16.87 -14.62 8.13
N SER A 66 -16.03 -14.84 7.11
CA SER A 66 -15.48 -16.16 6.84
C SER A 66 -14.68 -16.67 8.05
N ASP A 67 -15.10 -17.80 8.61
CA ASP A 67 -14.34 -18.52 9.62
C ASP A 67 -13.08 -19.15 9.01
N VAL A 68 -12.10 -19.43 9.86
CA VAL A 68 -10.87 -20.16 9.50
C VAL A 68 -10.90 -21.57 10.09
N ASP A 69 -10.35 -22.55 9.36
CA ASP A 69 -10.18 -23.90 9.90
C ASP A 69 -9.23 -23.87 11.12
N PRO A 70 -9.69 -24.26 12.32
CA PRO A 70 -8.88 -24.29 13.53
C PRO A 70 -7.60 -25.13 13.43
N GLU A 71 -7.66 -26.25 12.72
CA GLU A 71 -6.54 -27.18 12.59
C GLU A 71 -5.46 -26.60 11.68
N VAL A 72 -5.86 -25.98 10.57
CA VAL A 72 -4.94 -25.31 9.63
C VAL A 72 -4.31 -24.08 10.27
N TYR A 73 -5.09 -23.22 10.93
CA TYR A 73 -4.55 -22.04 11.61
C TYR A 73 -3.54 -22.41 12.70
N ALA A 74 -3.84 -23.42 13.53
CA ALA A 74 -2.89 -23.90 14.53
C ALA A 74 -1.65 -24.55 13.91
N GLY A 75 -1.82 -25.27 12.79
CA GLY A 75 -0.73 -25.76 11.96
C GLY A 75 0.19 -24.63 11.52
N ALA A 76 -0.37 -23.57 10.93
CA ALA A 76 0.36 -22.40 10.44
C ALA A 76 1.14 -21.67 11.55
N GLN A 77 0.52 -21.49 12.73
CA GLN A 77 1.20 -20.89 13.89
C GLN A 77 2.39 -21.72 14.39
N SER A 78 2.29 -23.04 14.29
CA SER A 78 3.32 -23.97 14.76
C SER A 78 4.38 -24.32 13.74
N ALA A 79 4.11 -24.07 12.46
CA ALA A 79 5.00 -24.41 11.38
C ALA A 79 6.32 -23.67 11.55
N GLU A 80 7.42 -24.36 11.21
CA GLU A 80 8.68 -23.66 10.98
C GLU A 80 8.48 -22.71 9.80
N LYS A 81 9.05 -21.50 9.88
CA LYS A 81 8.87 -20.44 8.86
C LYS A 81 10.19 -20.07 8.18
N GLY A 82 11.18 -20.97 8.30
CA GLY A 82 12.53 -20.83 7.74
C GLY A 82 12.80 -21.86 6.64
N VAL A 83 13.84 -21.58 5.84
CA VAL A 83 14.29 -22.46 4.76
C VAL A 83 15.48 -23.30 5.21
N ARG A 84 15.46 -24.60 4.90
CA ARG A 84 16.64 -25.46 5.03
C ARG A 84 17.37 -25.52 3.70
N ILE A 85 18.53 -24.89 3.61
CA ILE A 85 19.37 -24.88 2.40
C ILE A 85 20.33 -26.07 2.44
N TYR A 86 20.27 -26.92 1.42
CA TYR A 86 21.16 -28.09 1.26
C TYR A 86 22.25 -27.85 0.22
N ASP A 87 21.94 -27.07 -0.81
CA ASP A 87 22.89 -26.63 -1.83
C ASP A 87 23.20 -25.15 -1.63
N THR A 88 24.39 -24.83 -1.12
CA THR A 88 24.82 -23.45 -0.86
C THR A 88 25.10 -22.65 -2.13
N SER A 89 24.97 -23.24 -3.32
CA SER A 89 25.02 -22.51 -4.58
C SER A 89 23.70 -21.81 -4.93
N ILE A 90 22.60 -22.13 -4.22
CA ILE A 90 21.33 -21.41 -4.37
C ILE A 90 21.52 -19.93 -4.00
N GLY A 91 21.13 -19.03 -4.89
CA GLY A 91 21.23 -17.59 -4.67
C GLY A 91 20.18 -17.09 -3.69
N ASP A 92 20.44 -15.92 -3.09
CA ASP A 92 19.52 -15.32 -2.12
C ASP A 92 18.12 -15.06 -2.66
N ASP A 93 18.04 -14.65 -3.92
CA ASP A 93 16.78 -14.39 -4.60
C ASP A 93 15.97 -15.68 -4.83
N GLU A 94 16.65 -16.80 -5.12
CA GLU A 94 16.01 -18.06 -5.46
C GLU A 94 15.39 -18.72 -4.22
N TRP A 95 16.16 -18.90 -3.15
CA TRP A 95 15.60 -19.50 -1.93
C TRP A 95 14.54 -18.60 -1.29
N ARG A 96 14.70 -17.28 -1.36
CA ARG A 96 13.72 -16.32 -0.83
C ARG A 96 12.42 -16.36 -1.63
N SER A 97 12.52 -16.37 -2.95
CA SER A 97 11.35 -16.55 -3.83
C SER A 97 10.61 -17.86 -3.53
N GLY A 98 11.36 -18.94 -3.29
CA GLY A 98 10.78 -20.23 -2.91
C GLY A 98 10.05 -20.19 -1.57
N LEU A 99 10.62 -19.51 -0.55
CA LEU A 99 10.00 -19.34 0.77
C LEU A 99 8.64 -18.64 0.66
N TYR A 100 8.62 -17.45 0.05
CA TYR A 100 7.39 -16.67 -0.04
C TYR A 100 6.32 -17.38 -0.87
N LYS A 101 6.71 -18.07 -1.94
CA LYS A 101 5.79 -18.91 -2.72
C LYS A 101 5.21 -20.05 -1.90
N ALA A 102 6.05 -20.80 -1.19
CA ALA A 102 5.61 -21.93 -0.38
C ALA A 102 4.63 -21.49 0.70
N MET A 103 4.89 -20.38 1.38
CA MET A 103 4.01 -19.88 2.43
C MET A 103 2.72 -19.23 1.89
N THR A 104 2.81 -18.51 0.77
CA THR A 104 1.63 -17.84 0.17
C THR A 104 0.67 -18.85 -0.45
N LEU A 105 1.20 -19.90 -1.07
CA LEU A 105 0.46 -20.89 -1.86
C LEU A 105 0.42 -22.27 -1.20
N ASP A 106 0.56 -22.32 0.13
CA ASP A 106 0.48 -23.58 0.87
C ASP A 106 -0.89 -24.23 0.65
N PRO A 107 -0.97 -25.47 0.12
CA PRO A 107 -2.23 -26.12 -0.21
C PRO A 107 -3.18 -26.31 0.98
N ALA A 108 -2.67 -26.33 2.22
CA ALA A 108 -3.53 -26.41 3.39
C ALA A 108 -4.45 -25.17 3.53
N GLN A 109 -4.13 -24.07 2.85
CA GLN A 109 -4.91 -22.83 2.86
C GLN A 109 -5.92 -22.73 1.70
N ASP A 110 -6.00 -23.71 0.80
CA ASP A 110 -6.89 -23.64 -0.37
C ASP A 110 -8.35 -23.37 0.03
N THR A 111 -8.88 -24.12 1.02
CA THR A 111 -10.24 -23.91 1.53
C THR A 111 -10.42 -22.56 2.22
N PHE A 112 -9.38 -22.02 2.84
CA PHE A 112 -9.42 -20.67 3.40
C PHE A 112 -9.60 -19.63 2.30
N PHE A 113 -8.82 -19.72 1.21
CA PHE A 113 -8.97 -18.83 0.07
C PHE A 113 -10.32 -19.01 -0.63
N ASP A 114 -10.77 -20.24 -0.88
CA ASP A 114 -12.08 -20.54 -1.49
C ASP A 114 -13.24 -19.85 -0.73
N ASN A 115 -13.22 -19.95 0.61
CA ASN A 115 -14.27 -19.37 1.44
C ASN A 115 -14.23 -17.84 1.42
N LEU A 116 -13.05 -17.25 1.57
CA LEU A 116 -12.89 -15.80 1.65
C LEU A 116 -13.16 -15.13 0.30
N THR A 117 -12.66 -15.69 -0.81
CA THR A 117 -12.99 -15.17 -2.15
C THR A 117 -14.44 -15.45 -2.54
N GLY A 118 -15.05 -16.50 -1.98
CA GLY A 118 -16.49 -16.74 -2.04
C GLY A 118 -17.32 -15.61 -1.42
N GLU A 119 -16.89 -15.00 -0.31
CA GLU A 119 -17.55 -13.82 0.27
C GLU A 119 -17.32 -12.57 -0.61
N PHE A 120 -16.09 -12.33 -1.07
CA PHE A 120 -15.80 -11.23 -1.99
C PHE A 120 -16.62 -11.33 -3.28
N SER A 121 -16.76 -12.53 -3.84
CA SER A 121 -17.56 -12.78 -5.05
C SER A 121 -19.04 -12.45 -4.84
N GLN A 122 -19.57 -12.63 -3.63
CA GLN A 122 -20.93 -12.22 -3.30
C GLN A 122 -21.07 -10.70 -3.25
N VAL A 123 -20.08 -9.99 -2.68
CA VAL A 123 -20.04 -8.52 -2.71
C VAL A 123 -19.98 -8.03 -4.16
N ARG A 124 -19.06 -8.60 -4.96
CA ARG A 124 -18.94 -8.33 -6.40
C ARG A 124 -20.27 -8.47 -7.13
N ALA A 125 -20.96 -9.59 -6.93
CA ALA A 125 -22.24 -9.84 -7.59
C ALA A 125 -23.37 -8.91 -7.10
N THR A 126 -23.34 -8.50 -5.83
CA THR A 126 -24.35 -7.62 -5.23
C THR A 126 -24.23 -6.19 -5.76
N TYR A 127 -23.00 -5.69 -5.92
CA TYR A 127 -22.71 -4.31 -6.35
C TYR A 127 -22.31 -4.20 -7.83
N ASP A 128 -22.38 -5.31 -8.59
CA ASP A 128 -22.04 -5.39 -10.02
C ASP A 128 -20.61 -4.90 -10.33
N LEU A 129 -19.65 -5.29 -9.48
CA LEU A 129 -18.26 -4.84 -9.61
C LEU A 129 -17.56 -5.52 -10.79
N ASP A 130 -16.87 -4.73 -11.60
CA ASP A 130 -16.00 -5.20 -12.67
C ASP A 130 -14.73 -5.87 -12.13
N SER A 131 -13.83 -6.34 -13.01
CA SER A 131 -12.63 -7.04 -12.55
C SER A 131 -11.62 -6.14 -11.84
N ASP A 132 -11.59 -4.85 -12.13
CA ASP A 132 -10.66 -3.92 -11.50
C ASP A 132 -11.21 -3.49 -10.13
N GLU A 133 -12.51 -3.20 -10.04
CA GLU A 133 -13.21 -2.94 -8.78
C GLU A 133 -13.14 -4.15 -7.84
N TYR A 134 -13.32 -5.37 -8.36
CA TYR A 134 -13.19 -6.58 -7.55
C TYR A 134 -11.77 -6.78 -6.97
N LEU A 135 -10.74 -6.44 -7.74
CA LEU A 135 -9.36 -6.45 -7.25
C LEU A 135 -9.15 -5.38 -6.17
N GLU A 136 -9.67 -4.18 -6.39
CA GLU A 136 -9.58 -3.06 -5.46
C GLU A 136 -10.29 -3.37 -4.14
N LEU A 137 -11.43 -4.05 -4.18
CA LEU A 137 -12.15 -4.53 -3.00
C LEU A 137 -11.26 -5.42 -2.11
N MET A 138 -10.57 -6.39 -2.72
CA MET A 138 -9.63 -7.27 -2.01
C MET A 138 -8.41 -6.51 -1.49
N ALA A 139 -7.89 -5.55 -2.27
CA ALA A 139 -6.77 -4.70 -1.85
C ALA A 139 -7.14 -3.84 -0.64
N VAL A 140 -8.27 -3.12 -0.70
CA VAL A 140 -8.77 -2.27 0.39
C VAL A 140 -9.06 -3.08 1.65
N PHE A 141 -9.62 -4.29 1.52
CA PHE A 141 -9.77 -5.20 2.65
C PHE A 141 -8.44 -5.45 3.36
N VAL A 142 -7.41 -5.89 2.62
CA VAL A 142 -6.11 -6.20 3.22
C VAL A 142 -5.46 -4.94 3.79
N GLN A 143 -5.54 -3.82 3.08
CA GLN A 143 -5.05 -2.51 3.54
C GLN A 143 -5.73 -2.07 4.84
N SER A 144 -7.00 -2.43 5.06
CA SER A 144 -7.75 -2.09 6.28
C SER A 144 -7.37 -2.90 7.53
N LEU A 145 -6.66 -4.02 7.36
CA LEU A 145 -6.16 -4.80 8.51
C LEU A 145 -5.12 -3.97 9.28
N SER A 146 -5.01 -4.16 10.59
CA SER A 146 -4.08 -3.36 11.40
C SER A 146 -2.63 -3.64 11.01
N TYR A 147 -1.87 -2.59 10.71
CA TYR A 147 -0.43 -2.75 10.55
C TYR A 147 0.21 -2.93 11.92
N ARG A 148 1.08 -3.94 12.04
CA ARG A 148 1.87 -4.16 13.23
C ARG A 148 3.26 -4.57 12.84
N ASN A 149 4.20 -3.64 12.95
CA ASN A 149 5.61 -3.94 12.81
C ASN A 149 6.03 -4.91 13.92
N GLN A 150 6.09 -6.19 13.58
CA GLN A 150 6.60 -7.20 14.47
C GLN A 150 8.10 -7.32 14.16
N ASN A 151 8.96 -6.96 15.12
CA ASN A 151 10.37 -7.39 15.13
C ASN A 151 10.52 -8.93 15.26
N LEU A 152 9.49 -9.69 14.87
CA LEU A 152 9.39 -11.13 15.03
C LEU A 152 9.95 -11.79 13.78
N SER A 153 10.84 -12.75 14.02
CA SER A 153 11.80 -13.33 13.10
C SER A 153 11.24 -14.21 11.98
N SER A 154 9.97 -14.06 11.59
CA SER A 154 9.35 -14.84 10.51
C SER A 154 7.98 -14.31 10.06
N PRO A 155 7.70 -14.31 8.74
CA PRO A 155 6.40 -13.91 8.20
C PRO A 155 5.28 -14.87 8.64
N LYS A 156 4.06 -14.37 8.69
CA LYS A 156 2.82 -15.13 8.90
C LYS A 156 2.34 -15.77 7.60
N TYR A 157 1.70 -16.93 7.72
CA TYR A 157 0.89 -17.46 6.63
C TYR A 157 -0.37 -16.58 6.44
N PRO A 158 -0.91 -16.47 5.21
CA PRO A 158 -2.14 -15.72 4.93
C PRO A 158 -3.31 -15.97 5.90
N ILE A 159 -3.55 -17.23 6.28
CA ILE A 159 -4.60 -17.59 7.23
C ILE A 159 -4.37 -16.99 8.63
N GLU A 160 -3.12 -16.86 9.06
CA GLU A 160 -2.76 -16.20 10.32
C GLU A 160 -2.99 -14.69 10.22
N THR A 161 -2.52 -14.04 9.15
CA THR A 161 -2.71 -12.60 8.92
C THR A 161 -4.18 -12.22 8.93
N TYR A 162 -5.01 -12.98 8.22
CA TYR A 162 -6.45 -12.79 8.23
C TYR A 162 -6.98 -12.94 9.66
N ARG A 163 -6.80 -14.11 10.27
CA ARG A 163 -7.37 -14.46 11.58
C ARG A 163 -6.95 -13.52 12.70
N ASP A 164 -5.69 -13.12 12.73
CA ASP A 164 -5.14 -12.23 13.76
C ASP A 164 -5.57 -10.77 13.55
N ARG A 165 -6.06 -10.43 12.34
CA ARG A 165 -6.46 -9.08 11.91
C ARG A 165 -5.32 -8.06 11.89
N GLU A 166 -4.09 -8.56 11.89
CA GLU A 166 -2.87 -7.76 11.92
C GLU A 166 -1.71 -8.47 11.23
N GLY A 167 -0.83 -7.68 10.62
CA GLY A 167 0.42 -8.14 10.01
C GLY A 167 1.35 -6.98 9.65
N ASP A 168 2.59 -7.29 9.33
CA ASP A 168 3.54 -6.35 8.73
C ASP A 168 3.41 -6.30 7.20
N CYS A 169 4.40 -5.71 6.51
CA CYS A 169 4.39 -5.58 5.05
C CYS A 169 4.43 -6.93 4.32
N ASP A 170 5.16 -7.91 4.84
CA ASP A 170 5.28 -9.25 4.27
C ASP A 170 3.95 -9.99 4.43
N ASP A 171 3.45 -10.05 5.67
CA ASP A 171 2.23 -10.75 6.06
C ASP A 171 1.02 -10.32 5.22
N LYS A 172 0.85 -9.00 5.07
CA LYS A 172 -0.28 -8.39 4.36
C LYS A 172 -0.11 -8.55 2.85
N SER A 173 1.11 -8.43 2.33
CA SER A 173 1.38 -8.64 0.90
C SER A 173 1.17 -10.08 0.47
N MET A 174 1.57 -11.05 1.30
CA MET A 174 1.31 -12.47 1.03
C MET A 174 -0.19 -12.79 1.03
N LEU A 175 -0.97 -12.24 1.98
CA LEU A 175 -2.43 -12.40 1.98
C LEU A 175 -3.07 -11.85 0.71
N LEU A 176 -2.75 -10.60 0.34
CA LEU A 176 -3.31 -10.00 -0.88
C LEU A 176 -2.86 -10.76 -2.15
N ALA A 177 -1.58 -11.11 -2.27
CA ALA A 177 -1.10 -11.85 -3.43
C ALA A 177 -1.75 -13.23 -3.55
N GLY A 178 -1.97 -13.93 -2.43
CA GLY A 178 -2.70 -15.20 -2.39
C GLY A 178 -4.15 -15.07 -2.88
N LEU A 179 -4.88 -14.06 -2.39
CA LEU A 179 -6.25 -13.76 -2.84
C LEU A 179 -6.33 -13.48 -4.34
N LEU A 180 -5.47 -12.58 -4.84
CA LEU A 180 -5.45 -12.21 -6.25
C LEU A 180 -5.01 -13.37 -7.16
N ALA A 181 -4.03 -14.17 -6.72
CA ALA A 181 -3.60 -15.36 -7.45
C ALA A 181 -4.72 -16.41 -7.53
N HIS A 182 -5.46 -16.61 -6.45
CA HIS A 182 -6.59 -17.52 -6.38
C HIS A 182 -7.72 -17.09 -7.35
N GLU A 183 -7.98 -15.78 -7.46
CA GLU A 183 -8.95 -15.22 -8.41
C GLU A 183 -8.41 -15.06 -9.86
N GLY A 184 -7.21 -15.57 -10.15
CA GLY A 184 -6.67 -15.65 -11.50
C GLY A 184 -6.05 -14.36 -12.05
N TYR A 185 -5.68 -13.41 -11.19
CA TYR A 185 -4.89 -12.25 -11.56
C TYR A 185 -3.41 -12.61 -11.74
N ASN A 186 -2.75 -11.94 -12.68
CA ASN A 186 -1.31 -12.01 -12.84
C ASN A 186 -0.67 -11.11 -11.78
N VAL A 187 -0.18 -11.73 -10.71
CA VAL A 187 0.26 -11.05 -9.49
C VAL A 187 1.67 -11.48 -9.09
N SER A 188 2.37 -10.60 -8.39
CA SER A 188 3.70 -10.84 -7.84
C SER A 188 3.84 -10.20 -6.46
N LEU A 189 4.77 -10.70 -5.65
CA LEU A 189 5.32 -9.95 -4.53
C LEU A 189 6.50 -9.12 -5.04
N LEU A 190 6.59 -7.88 -4.56
CA LEU A 190 7.68 -6.95 -4.84
C LEU A 190 8.48 -6.77 -3.55
N TYR A 191 9.63 -7.45 -3.46
CA TYR A 191 10.46 -7.44 -2.27
C TYR A 191 11.63 -6.44 -2.39
N PHE A 192 11.65 -5.44 -1.51
CA PHE A 192 12.67 -4.39 -1.43
C PHE A 192 13.66 -4.72 -0.33
N GLY A 193 14.67 -5.52 -0.68
CA GLY A 193 15.66 -6.03 0.29
C GLY A 193 16.35 -4.94 1.13
N PRO A 194 16.88 -3.86 0.54
CA PRO A 194 17.54 -2.80 1.31
C PRO A 194 16.64 -2.10 2.32
N GLU A 195 15.39 -1.84 1.94
CA GLU A 195 14.39 -1.17 2.76
C GLU A 195 13.65 -2.11 3.72
N GLN A 196 13.84 -3.43 3.59
CA GLN A 196 13.08 -4.46 4.33
C GLN A 196 11.57 -4.24 4.20
N HIS A 197 11.11 -4.00 2.96
CA HIS A 197 9.70 -3.75 2.65
C HIS A 197 9.20 -4.74 1.60
N MET A 198 7.91 -5.04 1.67
CA MET A 198 7.22 -5.84 0.68
C MET A 198 5.91 -5.16 0.26
N ALA A 199 5.63 -5.26 -1.05
CA ALA A 199 4.38 -4.84 -1.63
C ALA A 199 3.84 -5.90 -2.59
N VAL A 200 2.66 -5.68 -3.14
CA VAL A 200 2.09 -6.52 -4.18
C VAL A 200 2.20 -5.81 -5.53
N GLY A 201 2.52 -6.57 -6.57
CA GLY A 201 2.49 -6.11 -7.96
C GLY A 201 1.36 -6.81 -8.72
N VAL A 202 0.50 -6.08 -9.42
CA VAL A 202 -0.47 -6.66 -10.36
C VAL A 202 -0.13 -6.25 -11.79
N ALA A 203 -0.17 -7.19 -12.74
CA ALA A 203 0.15 -6.89 -14.13
C ALA A 203 -0.76 -5.77 -14.66
N CYS A 204 -0.14 -4.76 -15.25
CA CYS A 204 -0.80 -3.63 -15.88
C CYS A 204 -0.26 -3.43 -17.30
N GLN A 205 -1.05 -2.81 -18.18
CA GLN A 205 -0.65 -2.63 -19.59
C GLN A 205 0.48 -1.61 -19.79
N GLU A 206 0.74 -0.76 -18.80
CA GLU A 206 1.85 0.21 -18.81
C GLU A 206 3.17 -0.42 -18.34
N MET A 207 4.29 0.32 -18.38
CA MET A 207 5.61 -0.22 -18.00
C MET A 207 5.66 -0.79 -16.57
N GLY A 208 4.69 -0.42 -15.72
CA GLY A 208 4.63 -0.84 -14.33
C GLY A 208 5.65 -0.09 -13.47
N TYR A 209 5.61 -0.35 -12.16
CA TYR A 209 6.51 0.22 -11.19
C TYR A 209 7.96 -0.18 -11.50
N HIS A 210 8.84 0.79 -11.76
CA HIS A 210 10.24 0.57 -12.15
C HIS A 210 10.42 -0.44 -13.31
N ASP A 211 9.60 -0.34 -14.35
CA ASP A 211 9.67 -1.20 -15.55
C ASP A 211 9.49 -2.70 -15.27
N THR A 212 8.89 -3.06 -14.13
CA THR A 212 8.64 -4.47 -13.74
C THR A 212 7.50 -5.10 -14.52
N GLY A 213 6.65 -4.31 -15.19
CA GLY A 213 5.38 -4.75 -15.79
C GLY A 213 4.23 -4.91 -14.79
N TYR A 214 4.44 -4.58 -13.51
CA TYR A 214 3.43 -4.65 -12.46
C TYR A 214 3.12 -3.27 -11.88
N ALA A 215 1.84 -2.93 -11.73
CA ALA A 215 1.40 -1.80 -10.92
C ALA A 215 1.61 -2.12 -9.44
N TYR A 216 2.19 -1.16 -8.71
CA TYR A 216 2.48 -1.28 -7.28
C TYR A 216 1.19 -1.20 -6.45
N ILE A 217 1.05 -2.04 -5.44
CA ILE A 217 -0.03 -1.98 -4.45
C ILE A 217 0.62 -1.97 -3.07
N GLU A 218 0.53 -0.83 -2.39
CA GLU A 218 0.88 -0.73 -0.98
C GLU A 218 -0.15 -1.51 -0.15
N THR A 219 0.30 -2.31 0.80
CA THR A 219 -0.61 -3.10 1.66
C THR A 219 -0.68 -2.56 3.09
N THR A 220 0.26 -1.72 3.51
CA THR A 220 0.37 -1.19 4.88
C THR A 220 -0.52 0.03 5.18
N ARG A 221 -1.05 0.67 4.14
CA ARG A 221 -2.06 1.74 4.23
C ARG A 221 -3.05 1.63 3.08
N VAL A 222 -4.23 2.22 3.24
CA VAL A 222 -5.17 2.36 2.13
C VAL A 222 -4.57 3.29 1.09
N SER A 223 -4.54 2.86 -0.17
CA SER A 223 -4.06 3.64 -1.31
C SER A 223 -4.57 3.02 -2.62
N PHE A 224 -4.66 3.82 -3.68
CA PHE A 224 -5.01 3.31 -5.00
C PHE A 224 -3.94 2.38 -5.58
N VAL A 225 -4.38 1.46 -6.45
CA VAL A 225 -3.49 0.58 -7.22
C VAL A 225 -2.64 1.41 -8.20
N GLY A 226 -1.35 1.10 -8.29
CA GLY A 226 -0.40 1.77 -9.17
C GLY A 226 0.27 3.00 -8.56
N ILE A 227 -0.14 3.42 -7.36
CA ILE A 227 0.50 4.55 -6.66
C ILE A 227 1.66 4.02 -5.84
N GLY A 228 2.85 4.58 -6.05
CA GLY A 228 4.04 4.18 -5.29
C GLY A 228 3.88 4.41 -3.79
N ALA A 229 4.72 3.73 -3.01
CA ALA A 229 4.70 3.72 -1.54
C ALA A 229 4.57 5.11 -0.88
N GLY A 230 5.22 6.13 -1.46
CA GLY A 230 5.42 7.42 -0.80
C GLY A 230 6.33 7.27 0.42
N SER A 231 6.07 8.03 1.48
CA SER A 231 6.70 7.81 2.79
C SER A 231 5.94 6.74 3.56
N LEU A 232 6.64 5.71 4.02
CA LEU A 232 6.08 4.60 4.78
C LEU A 232 6.27 4.80 6.29
N GLU A 233 5.55 4.00 7.08
CA GLU A 233 5.72 3.98 8.54
C GLU A 233 7.20 3.75 8.91
N GLY A 234 7.69 4.52 9.88
CA GLY A 234 9.13 4.52 10.23
C GLY A 234 10.00 5.42 9.34
N ASN A 235 9.39 6.29 8.51
CA ASN A 235 10.08 7.18 7.56
C ASN A 235 10.92 6.42 6.51
N ILE A 236 10.48 5.22 6.15
CA ILE A 236 11.12 4.44 5.08
C ILE A 236 10.73 5.07 3.74
N THR A 237 11.73 5.24 2.86
CA THR A 237 11.53 5.67 1.47
C THR A 237 12.10 4.59 0.58
N ILE A 238 11.27 4.04 -0.31
CA ILE A 238 11.70 3.01 -1.26
C ILE A 238 12.49 3.66 -2.40
N SER A 239 13.70 3.18 -2.61
CA SER A 239 14.60 3.63 -3.68
C SER A 239 15.22 2.50 -4.49
N SER A 240 15.19 1.27 -3.96
CA SER A 240 15.72 0.08 -4.62
C SER A 240 14.73 -0.52 -5.65
N TYR A 241 15.28 -1.31 -6.57
CA TYR A 241 14.47 -2.14 -7.47
C TYR A 241 14.04 -3.41 -6.72
N PRO A 242 12.78 -3.86 -6.88
CA PRO A 242 12.30 -5.03 -6.18
C PRO A 242 12.84 -6.32 -6.80
N LEU A 243 13.04 -7.34 -5.96
CA LEU A 243 12.95 -8.72 -6.40
C LEU A 243 11.48 -9.04 -6.70
N VAL A 244 11.18 -9.33 -7.96
CA VAL A 244 9.83 -9.69 -8.42
C VAL A 244 9.62 -11.20 -8.24
N ILE A 245 8.63 -11.58 -7.43
CA ILE A 245 8.31 -12.97 -7.11
C ILE A 245 6.90 -13.27 -7.62
N PRO A 246 6.72 -13.84 -8.83
CA PRO A 246 5.39 -14.16 -9.36
C PRO A 246 4.63 -15.14 -8.46
N ILE A 247 3.36 -14.91 -8.20
CA ILE A 247 2.51 -15.76 -7.36
C ILE A 247 1.34 -16.28 -8.21
N GLY A 248 1.13 -17.60 -8.17
CA GLY A 248 0.10 -18.27 -8.98
C GLY A 248 0.40 -18.29 -10.48
N ASN A 249 -0.64 -18.58 -11.27
CA ASN A 249 -0.56 -18.70 -12.73
C ASN A 249 -1.65 -17.85 -13.44
N GLY A 250 -2.19 -16.85 -12.75
CA GLY A 250 -3.23 -15.99 -13.28
C GLY A 250 -2.75 -15.15 -14.46
N ILE A 251 -3.69 -14.70 -15.30
CA ILE A 251 -3.41 -13.91 -16.51
C ILE A 251 -4.20 -12.60 -16.55
N SER A 252 -5.15 -12.40 -15.64
CA SER A 252 -5.95 -11.19 -15.60
C SER A 252 -5.09 -10.00 -15.17
N THR A 253 -5.23 -8.89 -15.88
CA THR A 253 -4.48 -7.64 -15.66
C THR A 253 -5.40 -6.58 -15.08
N TYR A 254 -4.84 -5.68 -14.28
CA TYR A 254 -5.51 -4.46 -13.85
C TYR A 254 -5.50 -3.42 -14.99
N ARG A 255 -6.66 -2.83 -15.31
CA ARG A 255 -6.79 -1.95 -16.52
C ARG A 255 -7.00 -0.48 -16.21
N ARG A 256 -7.16 -0.10 -14.94
CA ARG A 256 -7.45 1.30 -14.52
C ARG A 256 -6.23 2.08 -14.03
N CYS A 257 -5.01 1.65 -14.36
CA CYS A 257 -3.78 2.39 -14.00
C CYS A 257 -3.82 3.84 -14.50
N ASN A 258 -4.37 4.09 -15.68
CA ASN A 258 -4.52 5.44 -16.23
C ASN A 258 -5.37 6.35 -15.34
N GLU A 259 -6.41 5.80 -14.70
CA GLU A 259 -7.27 6.57 -13.80
C GLU A 259 -6.57 6.86 -12.48
N THR A 260 -5.89 5.87 -11.90
CA THR A 260 -5.16 6.07 -10.64
C THR A 260 -3.98 7.02 -10.82
N LEU A 261 -3.24 6.92 -11.93
CA LEU A 261 -2.18 7.87 -12.29
C LEU A 261 -2.73 9.29 -12.46
N ALA A 262 -3.85 9.46 -13.16
CA ALA A 262 -4.48 10.78 -13.30
C ALA A 262 -4.90 11.38 -11.94
N ILE A 263 -5.47 10.57 -11.03
CA ILE A 263 -5.79 11.02 -9.67
C ILE A 263 -4.53 11.47 -8.93
N ASN A 264 -3.44 10.71 -9.04
CA ASN A 264 -2.19 11.01 -8.36
C ASN A 264 -1.48 12.24 -8.93
N ASP A 265 -1.49 12.42 -10.25
CA ASP A 265 -0.97 13.61 -10.90
C ASP A 265 -1.74 14.86 -10.43
N GLU A 266 -3.08 14.79 -10.39
CA GLU A 266 -3.91 15.88 -9.86
C GLU A 266 -3.62 16.15 -8.36
N LEU A 267 -3.44 15.10 -7.55
CA LEU A 267 -3.08 15.25 -6.14
C LEU A 267 -1.73 15.97 -5.98
N SER A 268 -0.73 15.61 -6.80
CA SER A 268 0.59 16.22 -6.82
C SER A 268 0.51 17.71 -7.22
N ASP A 269 -0.25 18.01 -8.28
CA ASP A 269 -0.44 19.37 -8.77
C ASP A 269 -1.16 20.25 -7.73
N ILE A 270 -2.23 19.73 -7.11
CA ILE A 270 -2.94 20.41 -6.03
C ILE A 270 -1.99 20.70 -4.86
N SER A 271 -1.20 19.71 -4.44
CA SER A 271 -0.26 19.85 -3.32
C SER A 271 0.75 20.97 -3.58
N ALA A 272 1.37 20.98 -4.76
CA ALA A 272 2.32 22.01 -5.15
C ALA A 272 1.67 23.41 -5.19
N HIS A 273 0.44 23.52 -5.68
CA HIS A 273 -0.27 24.79 -5.70
C HIS A 273 -0.64 25.29 -4.30
N LEU A 274 -1.07 24.40 -3.41
CA LEU A 274 -1.40 24.76 -2.02
C LEU A 274 -0.18 25.34 -1.29
N GLU A 275 1.02 24.81 -1.52
CA GLU A 275 2.26 25.36 -0.93
C GLU A 275 2.55 26.80 -1.39
N ILE A 276 2.34 27.07 -2.69
CA ILE A 276 2.53 28.40 -3.28
C ILE A 276 1.50 29.38 -2.69
N LEU A 277 0.21 29.01 -2.71
CA LEU A 277 -0.88 29.84 -2.19
C LEU A 277 -0.73 30.10 -0.69
N ALA A 278 -0.34 29.10 0.10
CA ALA A 278 -0.06 29.27 1.53
C ALA A 278 1.07 30.26 1.80
N THR A 279 2.06 30.33 0.91
CA THR A 279 3.16 31.30 1.02
C THR A 279 2.70 32.70 0.66
N ASP A 280 1.89 32.87 -0.40
CA ASP A 280 1.33 34.19 -0.75
C ASP A 280 0.36 34.72 0.31
N LEU A 281 -0.53 33.85 0.84
CA LEU A 281 -1.47 34.20 1.91
C LEU A 281 -0.74 34.73 3.16
N ARG A 282 0.34 34.06 3.59
CA ARG A 282 1.16 34.54 4.73
C ARG A 282 1.77 35.92 4.46
N GLY A 283 2.26 36.16 3.25
CA GLY A 283 2.81 37.46 2.86
C GLY A 283 1.76 38.57 2.89
N ARG A 284 0.58 38.30 2.32
CA ARG A 284 -0.53 39.24 2.25
C ARG A 284 -1.18 39.50 3.60
N GLU A 285 -1.31 38.49 4.44
CA GLU A 285 -1.78 38.65 5.82
C GLU A 285 -0.87 39.63 6.59
N SER A 286 0.45 39.45 6.48
CA SER A 286 1.43 40.36 7.08
C SER A 286 1.30 41.80 6.57
N LEU A 287 1.11 41.98 5.25
CA LEU A 287 0.87 43.29 4.65
C LEU A 287 -0.41 43.95 5.17
N LEU A 288 -1.50 43.20 5.24
CA LEU A 288 -2.79 43.69 5.75
C LEU A 288 -2.69 44.09 7.23
N LEU A 289 -1.97 43.32 8.05
CA LEU A 289 -1.71 43.66 9.44
C LEU A 289 -0.92 44.96 9.56
N SER A 290 0.12 45.15 8.74
CA SER A 290 0.91 46.39 8.70
C SER A 290 0.04 47.59 8.31
N ARG A 291 -0.74 47.47 7.24
CA ARG A 291 -1.62 48.57 6.77
C ARG A 291 -2.72 48.91 7.77
N ARG A 292 -3.29 47.90 8.45
CA ARG A 292 -4.25 48.13 9.54
C ARG A 292 -3.61 48.96 10.65
N SER A 293 -2.41 48.59 11.09
CA SER A 293 -1.67 49.34 12.11
C SER A 293 -1.37 50.79 11.69
N ASP A 294 -1.03 51.03 10.42
CA ASP A 294 -0.83 52.38 9.89
C ASP A 294 -2.13 53.20 9.93
N LEU A 295 -3.24 52.61 9.47
CA LEU A 295 -4.56 53.25 9.49
C LEU A 295 -5.00 53.59 10.92
N GLU A 296 -4.83 52.68 11.88
CA GLU A 296 -5.12 52.92 13.30
C GLU A 296 -4.25 54.04 13.90
N THR A 297 -3.02 54.20 13.42
CA THR A 297 -2.16 55.31 13.83
C THR A 297 -2.62 56.63 13.24
N MET A 298 -2.99 56.63 11.97
CA MET A 298 -3.52 57.82 11.31
C MET A 298 -4.86 58.28 11.88
N ASP A 299 -5.73 57.33 12.22
CA ASP A 299 -7.03 57.59 12.84
C ASP A 299 -6.86 58.35 14.17
N ARG A 300 -5.97 57.86 15.05
CA ARG A 300 -5.62 58.55 16.31
C ARG A 300 -5.05 59.95 16.09
N GLN A 301 -4.24 60.15 15.05
CA GLN A 301 -3.70 61.48 14.73
C GLN A 301 -4.80 62.44 14.24
N LEU A 302 -5.76 61.95 13.43
CA LEU A 302 -6.92 62.72 12.99
C LEU A 302 -7.81 63.13 14.17
N GLU A 303 -8.05 62.23 15.13
CA GLU A 303 -8.79 62.52 16.37
C GLU A 303 -8.14 63.66 17.17
N VAL A 304 -6.82 63.63 17.33
CA VAL A 304 -6.05 64.69 18.03
C VAL A 304 -6.18 66.03 17.30
N MET A 305 -5.97 66.07 15.99
CA MET A 305 -6.08 67.32 15.20
C MET A 305 -7.49 67.92 15.30
N LEU A 306 -8.52 67.08 15.27
CA LEU A 306 -9.90 67.52 15.43
C LEU A 306 -10.15 68.13 16.82
N ALA A 307 -9.61 67.52 17.86
CA ALA A 307 -9.72 68.02 19.24
C ALA A 307 -8.98 69.35 19.45
N GLU A 308 -7.84 69.55 18.78
CA GLU A 308 -7.04 70.78 18.83
C GLU A 308 -7.58 71.90 17.92
N GLY A 309 -8.53 71.59 17.03
CA GLY A 309 -9.10 72.54 16.07
C GLY A 309 -8.19 72.86 14.87
N ASP A 310 -7.19 72.02 14.58
CA ASP A 310 -6.29 72.16 13.42
C ASP A 310 -6.95 71.58 12.15
N TYR A 311 -8.00 72.26 11.68
CA TYR A 311 -8.78 71.81 10.52
C TYR A 311 -7.98 71.79 9.22
N PHE A 312 -6.92 72.59 9.11
CA PHE A 312 -6.10 72.62 7.90
C PHE A 312 -5.31 71.32 7.76
N ARG A 313 -4.57 70.91 8.80
CA ARG A 313 -3.81 69.64 8.77
C ARG A 313 -4.74 68.43 8.77
N TYR A 314 -5.85 68.51 9.50
CA TYR A 314 -6.89 67.47 9.47
C TYR A 314 -7.36 67.18 8.04
N ASN A 315 -7.80 68.21 7.31
CA ASN A 315 -8.33 68.03 5.95
C ASN A 315 -7.28 67.50 4.97
N GLN A 316 -6.01 67.88 5.13
CA GLN A 316 -4.92 67.33 4.31
C GLN A 316 -4.71 65.84 4.59
N MET A 317 -4.71 65.44 5.86
CA MET A 317 -4.45 64.06 6.28
C MET A 317 -5.62 63.12 5.97
N VAL A 318 -6.87 63.60 6.02
CA VAL A 318 -8.05 62.82 5.61
C VAL A 318 -7.93 62.31 4.17
N SER A 319 -7.37 63.11 3.26
CA SER A 319 -7.16 62.68 1.87
C SER A 319 -6.16 61.52 1.77
N GLU A 320 -5.07 61.56 2.56
CA GLU A 320 -4.09 60.48 2.60
C GLU A 320 -4.67 59.23 3.27
N TYR A 321 -5.37 59.39 4.40
CA TYR A 321 -6.05 58.32 5.10
C TYR A 321 -7.02 57.58 4.17
N ASN A 322 -7.89 58.31 3.49
CA ASN A 322 -8.84 57.74 2.54
C ASN A 322 -8.14 57.00 1.39
N THR A 323 -6.95 57.43 0.99
CA THR A 323 -6.14 56.73 -0.02
C THR A 323 -5.62 55.40 0.51
N ARG A 324 -5.08 55.38 1.73
CA ARG A 324 -4.60 54.14 2.37
C ARG A 324 -5.73 53.16 2.69
N VAL A 325 -6.93 53.65 3.03
CA VAL A 325 -8.11 52.80 3.20
C VAL A 325 -8.47 52.11 1.88
N ARG A 326 -8.42 52.81 0.75
CA ARG A 326 -8.67 52.20 -0.57
C ARG A 326 -7.62 51.14 -0.90
N GLU A 327 -6.34 51.42 -0.65
CA GLU A 327 -5.27 50.43 -0.87
C GLU A 327 -5.43 49.21 0.04
N TYR A 328 -5.77 49.40 1.32
CA TYR A 328 -6.05 48.30 2.25
C TYR A 328 -7.21 47.42 1.75
N ASN A 329 -8.30 48.05 1.31
CA ASN A 329 -9.46 47.31 0.80
C ASN A 329 -9.11 46.54 -0.50
N GLN A 330 -8.30 47.12 -1.39
CA GLN A 330 -7.83 46.43 -2.59
C GLN A 330 -6.96 45.20 -2.24
N ASP A 331 -6.04 45.35 -1.29
CA ASP A 331 -5.21 44.23 -0.82
C ASP A 331 -6.04 43.16 -0.11
N LEU A 332 -7.11 43.56 0.59
CA LEU A 332 -8.03 42.65 1.27
C LEU A 332 -8.84 41.83 0.26
N GLU A 333 -9.37 42.47 -0.79
CA GLU A 333 -10.07 41.78 -1.89
C GLU A 333 -9.14 40.77 -2.58
N ALA A 334 -7.89 41.15 -2.85
CA ALA A 334 -6.92 40.25 -3.45
C ALA A 334 -6.56 39.07 -2.53
N TYR A 335 -6.40 39.31 -1.22
CA TYR A 335 -6.21 38.26 -0.23
C TYR A 335 -7.39 37.28 -0.20
N GLN A 336 -8.63 37.80 -0.20
CA GLN A 336 -9.84 36.97 -0.19
C GLN A 336 -9.92 36.06 -1.41
N ALA A 337 -9.64 36.58 -2.60
CA ALA A 337 -9.63 35.77 -3.83
C ALA A 337 -8.66 34.58 -3.76
N ILE A 338 -7.46 34.77 -3.20
CA ILE A 338 -6.45 33.71 -3.03
C ILE A 338 -6.89 32.73 -1.93
N SER A 339 -7.49 33.23 -0.86
CA SER A 339 -8.01 32.41 0.24
C SER A 339 -9.13 31.49 -0.24
N ASP A 340 -10.01 31.98 -1.12
CA ASP A 340 -11.09 31.21 -1.72
C ASP A 340 -10.54 30.12 -2.65
N GLU A 341 -9.52 30.44 -3.47
CA GLU A 341 -8.84 29.47 -4.30
C GLU A 341 -8.14 28.38 -3.48
N TYR A 342 -7.41 28.77 -2.43
CA TYR A 342 -6.77 27.86 -1.49
C TYR A 342 -7.79 26.90 -0.87
N SER A 343 -8.92 27.43 -0.39
CA SER A 343 -9.97 26.63 0.25
C SER A 343 -10.56 25.60 -0.72
N ARG A 344 -10.84 25.99 -1.96
CA ARG A 344 -11.33 25.09 -3.01
C ARG A 344 -10.33 23.96 -3.32
N LEU A 345 -9.04 24.28 -3.41
CA LEU A 345 -8.01 23.26 -3.66
C LEU A 345 -7.81 22.34 -2.46
N ALA A 346 -7.87 22.87 -1.23
CA ALA A 346 -7.78 22.10 0.00
C ALA A 346 -8.95 21.11 0.13
N GLU A 347 -10.17 21.52 -0.25
CA GLU A 347 -11.32 20.61 -0.32
C GLU A 347 -11.10 19.46 -1.30
N ARG A 348 -10.56 19.73 -2.49
CA ARG A 348 -10.22 18.67 -3.47
C ARG A 348 -9.12 17.75 -2.96
N TYR A 349 -8.05 18.30 -2.37
CA TYR A 349 -6.98 17.53 -1.73
C TYR A 349 -7.54 16.58 -0.67
N ASN A 350 -8.34 17.13 0.25
CA ASN A 350 -8.95 16.37 1.34
C ASN A 350 -9.89 15.28 0.84
N TYR A 351 -10.62 15.53 -0.25
CA TYR A 351 -11.47 14.52 -0.87
C TYR A 351 -10.63 13.32 -1.32
N ILE A 352 -9.56 13.54 -2.09
CA ILE A 352 -8.71 12.46 -2.63
C ILE A 352 -8.16 11.58 -1.51
N ILE A 353 -7.51 12.19 -0.50
CA ILE A 353 -6.84 11.44 0.58
C ILE A 353 -7.82 10.74 1.54
N SER A 354 -9.09 11.12 1.54
CA SER A 354 -10.12 10.47 2.36
C SER A 354 -10.90 9.39 1.61
N HIS A 355 -10.76 9.32 0.28
CA HIS A 355 -11.47 8.40 -0.60
C HIS A 355 -10.51 7.47 -1.36
N GLU A 356 -9.34 7.16 -0.78
CA GLU A 356 -8.37 6.19 -1.34
C GLU A 356 -8.94 4.76 -1.50
N HIS A 357 -10.11 4.48 -0.92
CA HIS A 357 -10.88 3.24 -1.06
C HIS A 357 -11.94 3.28 -2.17
N ASP A 358 -12.02 4.39 -2.92
CA ASP A 358 -13.04 4.66 -3.94
C ASP A 358 -12.39 5.30 -5.18
N ARG A 359 -11.66 4.50 -5.98
CA ARG A 359 -11.04 5.01 -7.22
C ARG A 359 -12.09 5.64 -8.12
N LYS A 360 -13.19 4.92 -8.37
CA LYS A 360 -14.19 5.28 -9.36
C LYS A 360 -14.93 6.58 -8.99
N GLY A 361 -15.37 6.71 -7.75
CA GLY A 361 -15.98 7.93 -7.25
C GLY A 361 -14.99 9.09 -7.16
N THR A 362 -13.73 8.82 -6.75
CA THR A 362 -12.67 9.85 -6.77
C THR A 362 -12.37 10.35 -8.17
N TYR A 363 -12.22 9.45 -9.15
CA TYR A 363 -12.01 9.82 -10.54
C TYR A 363 -13.17 10.67 -11.08
N ARG A 364 -14.42 10.25 -10.82
CA ARG A 364 -15.62 11.00 -11.22
C ARG A 364 -15.69 12.38 -10.58
N TYR A 365 -15.34 12.49 -9.30
CA TYR A 365 -15.32 13.76 -8.58
C TYR A 365 -14.33 14.76 -9.20
N LEU A 366 -13.15 14.28 -9.61
CA LEU A 366 -12.10 15.13 -10.16
C LEU A 366 -12.31 15.49 -11.63
N PHE A 367 -12.77 14.53 -12.45
CA PHE A 367 -12.73 14.64 -13.91
C PHE A 367 -14.12 14.56 -14.57
N GLY A 368 -15.19 14.33 -13.82
CA GLY A 368 -16.55 14.14 -14.33
C GLY A 368 -16.86 12.70 -14.75
N GLU A 369 -18.10 12.46 -15.17
CA GLU A 369 -18.52 11.16 -15.75
C GLU A 369 -17.98 11.02 -17.18
N GLN A 370 -17.48 9.83 -17.54
CA GLN A 370 -17.23 9.44 -18.93
C GLN A 370 -18.47 8.84 -19.58
#